data_AF-W4VD94-F1
#
_entry.id   AF-W4VD94-F1
#
_cell.length_a   1.000
_cell.length_b   1.000
_cell.length_c   1.000
_cell.angle_alpha   90.00
_cell.angle_beta   90.00
_cell.angle_gamma   90.00
#
_symmetry.space_group_name_H-M   'P 1'
#
loop_
_entity.id
_entity.type
_entity.pdbx_description
1 polymer ?
#
loop_
_entity_poly.entity_id
_entity_poly.type
_entity_poly.pdbx_seq_one_letter_code
_entity_poly.pdbx_strand_id
1 'polypeptide(L)'
;MFQEADITGATDPFCKHNYLVKNAKDLPRVLKEAFYIASTGRPGPVLIDVPIDVQTKEINFDYPENVDIKGYKPNLKGHSLQIKKIAQAIEKAQRPIICAGEE
;
A
#
# COMPACT_ATOMS: atom_id res chain seq x y z
N MET A 1 -6.03 -1.12 -34.17
CA MET A 1 -5.19 -0.16 -33.42
C MET A 1 -4.89 -0.82 -32.09
N PHE A 2 -3.64 -1.13 -31.81
CA PHE A 2 -3.20 -1.73 -30.54
C PHE A 2 -2.86 -0.56 -29.61
N GLN A 3 -3.56 -0.44 -28.48
CA GLN A 3 -3.36 0.63 -27.50
C GLN A 3 -2.45 0.12 -26.39
N GLU A 4 -1.18 -0.10 -26.71
CA GLU A 4 -0.17 -0.49 -25.72
C GLU A 4 0.52 0.75 -25.17
N ALA A 5 0.45 0.92 -23.86
CA ALA A 5 1.24 1.87 -23.11
C ALA A 5 1.79 1.14 -21.89
N ASP A 6 3.08 1.34 -21.58
CA ASP A 6 3.66 0.84 -20.33
C ASP A 6 3.13 1.68 -19.15
N ILE A 7 1.91 1.38 -18.73
CA ILE A 7 1.25 2.09 -17.64
C ILE A 7 1.93 1.82 -16.30
N THR A 8 2.51 0.63 -16.14
CA THR A 8 3.25 0.25 -14.93
C THR A 8 4.49 1.14 -14.77
N GLY A 9 5.31 1.27 -15.82
CA GLY A 9 6.47 2.16 -15.81
C GLY A 9 6.09 3.63 -15.71
N ALA A 10 5.02 4.06 -16.40
CA ALA A 10 4.58 5.45 -16.39
C ALA A 10 4.04 5.92 -15.02
N THR A 11 3.48 4.99 -14.22
CA THR A 11 2.84 5.32 -12.94
C THR A 11 3.69 5.02 -11.71
N ASP A 12 4.82 4.31 -11.88
CA ASP A 12 5.72 3.96 -10.78
C ASP A 12 6.11 5.14 -9.86
N PRO A 13 6.39 6.37 -10.35
CA PRO A 13 6.70 7.50 -9.46
C PRO A 13 5.48 8.11 -8.75
N PHE A 14 4.26 7.74 -9.14
CA PHE A 14 3.01 8.33 -8.61
C PHE A 14 2.21 7.34 -7.75
N CYS A 15 2.51 6.05 -7.86
CA CYS A 15 1.85 4.99 -7.10
C CYS A 15 2.74 4.50 -5.96
N LYS A 16 2.10 4.09 -4.88
CA LYS A 16 2.79 3.46 -3.75
C LYS A 16 3.38 2.10 -4.14
N HIS A 17 2.68 1.41 -5.02
CA HIS A 17 3.10 0.14 -5.58
C HIS A 17 2.32 -0.17 -6.86
N ASN A 18 2.93 -0.95 -7.75
CA ASN A 18 2.34 -1.39 -9.01
C ASN A 18 2.45 -2.91 -9.16
N TYR A 19 1.39 -3.53 -9.68
CA TYR A 19 1.38 -4.93 -10.08
C TYR A 19 1.13 -5.06 -11.58
N LEU A 20 1.93 -5.89 -12.25
CA LEU A 20 1.60 -6.44 -13.57
C LEU A 20 1.23 -7.91 -13.41
N VAL A 21 -0.06 -8.24 -13.54
CA VAL A 21 -0.55 -9.60 -13.31
C VAL A 21 -0.27 -10.45 -14.55
N LYS A 22 0.63 -11.43 -14.42
CA LYS A 22 1.00 -12.34 -15.53
C LYS A 22 0.22 -13.65 -15.53
N ASN A 23 -0.31 -14.07 -14.38
CA ASN A 23 -1.12 -15.28 -14.25
C ASN A 23 -2.45 -14.98 -13.57
N ALA A 24 -3.56 -15.47 -14.12
CA ALA A 24 -4.90 -15.27 -13.55
C ALA A 24 -5.03 -15.82 -12.12
N LYS A 25 -4.31 -16.90 -11.79
CA LYS A 25 -4.32 -17.50 -10.45
C LYS A 25 -3.75 -16.58 -9.37
N ASP A 26 -2.93 -15.59 -9.73
CA ASP A 26 -2.36 -14.64 -8.78
C ASP A 26 -3.34 -13.52 -8.41
N LEU A 27 -4.40 -13.32 -9.20
CA LEU A 27 -5.30 -12.18 -9.07
C LEU A 27 -5.96 -12.06 -7.67
N PRO A 28 -6.44 -13.14 -7.02
CA PRO A 28 -7.00 -13.04 -5.66
C PRO A 28 -5.99 -12.53 -4.63
N ARG A 29 -4.75 -13.01 -4.69
CA ARG A 29 -3.66 -12.58 -3.81
C ARG A 29 -3.27 -11.13 -4.10
N VAL A 30 -3.05 -10.78 -5.37
CA VAL A 30 -2.67 -9.43 -5.79
C VAL A 30 -3.71 -8.40 -5.36
N LEU A 31 -5.00 -8.69 -5.53
CA LEU A 31 -6.07 -7.80 -5.06
C LEU A 31 -5.97 -7.57 -3.55
N LYS A 32 -5.87 -8.65 -2.75
CA LYS A 32 -5.79 -8.53 -1.30
C LYS A 32 -4.57 -7.73 -0.85
N GLU A 33 -3.41 -8.00 -1.43
CA GLU A 33 -2.17 -7.27 -1.17
C GLU A 33 -2.29 -5.80 -1.58
N ALA A 34 -2.85 -5.50 -2.74
CA ALA A 34 -3.00 -4.14 -3.24
C ALA A 34 -3.87 -3.28 -2.32
N PHE A 35 -5.01 -3.80 -1.86
CA PHE A 35 -5.84 -3.08 -0.87
C PHE A 35 -5.14 -2.92 0.48
N TYR A 36 -4.38 -3.93 0.92
CA TYR A 36 -3.58 -3.83 2.14
C TYR A 36 -2.48 -2.76 2.03
N ILE A 37 -1.73 -2.74 0.93
CA ILE A 37 -0.72 -1.72 0.66
C ILE A 37 -1.38 -0.34 0.58
N ALA A 38 -2.48 -0.19 -0.15
CA ALA A 38 -3.13 1.11 -0.32
C ALA A 38 -3.60 1.73 1.01
N SER A 39 -4.03 0.89 1.97
CA SER A 39 -4.67 1.33 3.22
C SER A 39 -3.77 1.36 4.46
N THR A 40 -2.56 0.79 4.42
CA THR A 40 -1.69 0.68 5.62
C THR A 40 -0.44 1.56 5.54
N GLY A 41 0.13 1.96 6.69
CA GLY A 41 1.17 3.00 6.70
C GLY A 41 0.63 4.33 6.17
N ARG A 42 1.42 5.09 5.39
CA ARG A 42 0.89 6.26 4.67
C ARG A 42 0.00 5.80 3.51
N PRO A 43 -1.29 6.16 3.46
CA PRO A 43 -2.18 5.76 2.37
C PRO A 43 -1.71 6.27 1.01
N GLY A 44 -2.05 5.56 -0.06
CA GLY A 44 -1.68 5.96 -1.42
C GLY A 44 -2.21 5.02 -2.48
N PRO A 45 -2.23 5.46 -3.75
CA PRO A 45 -2.76 4.65 -4.85
C PRO A 45 -1.86 3.45 -5.14
N VAL A 46 -2.50 2.33 -5.50
CA VAL A 46 -1.83 1.11 -5.98
C VAL A 46 -2.42 0.77 -7.33
N LEU A 47 -1.57 0.60 -8.34
CA LEU A 47 -2.02 0.22 -9.68
C LEU A 47 -1.95 -1.31 -9.85
N ILE A 48 -3.00 -1.88 -10.45
CA ILE A 48 -3.03 -3.29 -10.85
C ILE A 48 -3.30 -3.33 -12.35
N ASP A 49 -2.27 -3.67 -13.12
CA ASP A 49 -2.36 -3.88 -14.56
C ASP A 49 -2.74 -5.33 -14.84
N VAL A 50 -3.86 -5.53 -15.55
CA VAL A 50 -4.45 -6.84 -15.82
C VAL A 50 -4.61 -7.03 -17.34
N PRO A 51 -3.70 -7.75 -18.00
CA PRO A 51 -3.79 -8.07 -19.42
C PRO A 51 -5.08 -8.83 -19.79
N ILE A 52 -5.57 -8.65 -21.02
CA ILE A 52 -6.85 -9.25 -21.46
C ILE A 52 -6.85 -10.79 -21.43
N ASP A 53 -5.72 -11.42 -21.69
CA ASP A 53 -5.58 -12.88 -21.63
C ASP A 53 -5.62 -13.41 -20.19
N VAL A 54 -5.32 -12.56 -19.21
CA VAL A 54 -5.47 -12.86 -17.79
C VAL A 54 -6.93 -12.69 -17.36
N GLN A 55 -7.61 -11.65 -17.84
CA GLN A 55 -9.02 -11.37 -17.52
C GLN A 55 -9.97 -12.47 -18.01
N THR A 56 -9.67 -13.09 -19.15
CA THR A 56 -10.56 -14.08 -19.79
C THR A 56 -10.31 -15.53 -19.33
N LYS A 57 -9.29 -15.77 -18.50
CA LYS A 57 -8.96 -17.11 -18.00
C LYS A 57 -9.84 -17.48 -16.80
N GLU A 58 -10.44 -18.66 -16.84
CA GLU A 58 -11.07 -19.27 -15.68
C GLU A 58 -10.03 -19.78 -14.68
N ILE A 59 -10.32 -19.60 -13.39
CA ILE A 59 -9.47 -20.06 -12.29
C ILE A 59 -10.35 -20.69 -11.22
N ASN A 60 -9.78 -21.65 -10.48
CA ASN A 60 -10.33 -22.03 -9.19
C ASN A 60 -10.08 -20.87 -8.23
N PHE A 61 -11.14 -20.14 -7.89
CA PHE A 61 -11.03 -18.98 -7.04
C PHE A 61 -10.79 -19.39 -5.58
N ASP A 62 -9.70 -18.89 -5.01
CA ASP A 62 -9.36 -19.02 -3.59
C ASP A 62 -8.81 -17.66 -3.13
N TYR A 63 -9.46 -17.05 -2.15
CA TYR A 63 -9.07 -15.74 -1.64
C TYR A 63 -8.29 -15.89 -0.34
N PRO A 64 -7.02 -15.47 -0.29
CA PRO A 64 -6.18 -15.74 0.87
C PRO A 64 -6.76 -15.08 2.14
N GLU A 65 -6.67 -15.73 3.29
CA GLU A 65 -7.17 -15.16 4.55
C GLU A 65 -6.27 -14.05 5.10
N ASN A 66 -4.96 -14.21 4.92
CA ASN A 66 -3.93 -13.32 5.46
C ASN A 66 -3.13 -12.65 4.33
N VAL A 67 -2.50 -11.52 4.66
CA VAL A 67 -1.59 -10.80 3.76
C VAL A 67 -0.18 -10.91 4.32
N ASP A 68 0.73 -11.50 3.55
CA ASP A 68 2.15 -11.57 3.89
C ASP A 68 2.98 -11.05 2.70
N ILE A 69 3.42 -9.80 2.80
CA ILE A 69 4.17 -9.11 1.76
C ILE A 69 5.60 -8.99 2.21
N LYS A 70 6.50 -9.68 1.50
CA LYS A 70 7.93 -9.69 1.83
C LYS A 70 8.48 -8.26 1.81
N GLY A 71 9.05 -7.83 2.93
CA GLY A 71 9.67 -6.52 3.07
C GLY A 71 8.69 -5.37 3.36
N TYR A 72 7.38 -5.60 3.36
CA TYR A 72 6.38 -4.58 3.68
C TYR A 72 5.68 -4.88 5.01
N LYS A 73 6.16 -4.22 6.07
CA LYS A 73 5.60 -4.35 7.44
C LYS A 73 5.35 -2.95 8.02
N PRO A 74 4.15 -2.38 7.84
CA PRO A 74 3.85 -1.04 8.33
C PRO A 74 3.85 -1.01 9.87
N ASN A 75 4.56 -0.05 10.45
CA ASN A 75 4.57 0.18 11.89
C ASN A 75 3.38 1.05 12.28
N LEU A 76 2.29 0.42 12.74
CA LEU A 76 1.06 1.11 13.14
C LEU A 76 1.09 1.62 14.59
N LYS A 77 2.08 1.21 15.38
CA LYS A 77 2.19 1.59 16.80
C LYS A 77 3.37 2.53 17.02
N GLY A 78 3.11 3.63 17.70
CA GLY A 78 4.16 4.56 18.13
C GLY A 78 5.07 3.94 19.19
N HIS A 79 6.34 4.34 19.20
CA HIS A 79 7.32 3.84 20.16
C HIS A 79 7.11 4.48 21.55
N SER A 80 6.76 3.69 22.56
CA SER A 80 6.32 4.19 23.87
C SER A 80 7.32 5.13 24.55
N LEU A 81 8.62 4.86 24.45
CA LEU A 81 9.64 5.74 25.02
C LEU A 81 9.75 7.09 24.29
N GLN A 82 9.49 7.13 22.98
CA GLN A 82 9.50 8.39 22.23
C GLN A 82 8.29 9.24 22.58
N ILE A 83 7.11 8.61 22.70
CA ILE A 83 5.89 9.27 23.18
C ILE A 83 6.13 9.89 24.56
N LYS A 84 6.74 9.14 25.49
CA LYS A 84 7.05 9.63 26.84
C LYS A 84 8.01 10.82 26.83
N LYS A 85 9.04 10.80 25.97
CA LYS A 85 9.98 11.93 25.80
C LYS A 85 9.29 13.18 25.26
N ILE A 86 8.41 13.03 24.27
CA ILE A 86 7.65 14.16 23.71
C ILE A 86 6.70 14.75 24.76
N ALA A 87 6.00 13.91 25.52
CA ALA A 87 5.11 14.37 26.59
C ALA A 87 5.85 15.23 27.63
N GLN A 88 7.05 14.79 28.06
CA GLN A 88 7.90 15.56 28.98
C GLN A 88 8.41 16.87 28.37
N ALA A 89 8.71 16.89 27.07
CA ALA A 89 9.16 18.10 26.38
C ALA A 89 8.04 19.14 26.29
N ILE A 90 6.80 18.69 26.02
CA ILE A 90 5.61 19.55 26.00
C ILE A 90 5.33 20.12 27.40
N GLU A 91 5.41 19.30 28.46
CA GLU A 91 5.20 19.74 29.84
C GLU A 91 6.16 20.85 30.27
N LYS A 92 7.42 20.79 29.81
CA LYS A 92 8.45 21.81 30.12
C LYS A 92 8.38 23.06 29.24
N ALA A 93 7.62 23.02 28.15
CA ALA A 93 7.56 24.12 27.20
C ALA A 93 6.64 25.24 27.72
N GLN A 94 7.12 26.50 27.65
CA GLN A 94 6.31 27.64 28.07
C GLN A 94 5.24 28.05 27.05
N ARG A 95 5.51 27.85 25.75
CA ARG A 95 4.64 28.24 24.62
C ARG A 95 4.69 27.21 23.49
N PRO A 96 4.24 25.96 23.70
CA PRO A 96 4.31 24.93 22.67
C PRO A 96 3.34 25.23 21.51
N ILE A 97 3.75 24.85 20.29
CA ILE A 97 2.90 24.89 19.09
C ILE A 97 2.90 23.49 18.48
N ILE A 98 1.71 22.98 18.17
CA ILE A 98 1.52 21.74 17.41
C ILE A 98 1.04 22.14 16.02
N CYS A 99 1.83 21.80 15.00
CA CYS A 99 1.39 21.87 13.61
C CYS A 99 0.86 20.49 13.23
N ALA A 100 -0.45 20.37 13.13
CA ALA A 100 -1.12 19.15 12.70
C ALA A 100 -1.79 19.40 11.34
N GLY A 101 -1.68 18.41 10.45
CA GLY A 101 -2.38 18.35 9.18
C GLY A 101 -2.98 16.96 8.99
N GLU A 102 -3.78 16.82 7.95
CA GLU A 102 -4.21 15.49 7.49
C GLU A 102 -3.09 14.84 6.65
N GLU A 103 -3.04 13.51 6.66
CA GLU A 103 -2.07 12.72 5.88
C GLU A 103 -2.49 12.54 4.41
#